data_AF-A0AA44R896-F1
#
_entry.id   AF-A0AA44R896-F1
#
_cell.length_a   1.000
_cell.length_b   1.000
_cell.length_c   1.000
_cell.angle_alpha   90.00
_cell.angle_beta   90.00
_cell.angle_gamma   90.00
#
_symmetry.space_group_name_H-M   'P 1'
#
loop_
_entity.id
_entity.type
_entity.pdbx_description
1 polymer ?
#
loop_
_entity_poly.entity_id
_entity_poly.type
_entity_poly.pdbx_seq_one_letter_code
_entity_poly.pdbx_strand_id
1 'polypeptide(L)'
;MLYANKTVGNTSYKLSKKSIKEQIMLQKNKDLLIEIATRDVKSVFAYFKTTRDGLSVKEAQKRIQVYGRNELISTRARIAEVMIKLSEMIPGLSKQNARDELQCETVTVSRVEASSLTGLNNELKMMKLPVQELVPGDMIFLSEGDTVPADVRIIYANDLLVNESMLTGNDASIEKFESCYHLERKRFIPLKRMKDYNPLELENVCFKGTYIVGGTAKAVVVSTGKNTYSGILHTCCGRTS
;
A
#
# COMPACT_ATOMS: atom_id res chain seq x y z
N MET A 1 -29.29 -22.37 -0.23
CA MET A 1 -29.79 -21.68 0.97
C MET A 1 -28.64 -21.50 1.93
N LEU A 2 -28.45 -20.29 2.47
CA LEU A 2 -27.94 -19.95 3.81
C LEU A 2 -27.64 -18.44 3.78
N TYR A 3 -28.68 -17.65 4.07
CA TYR A 3 -28.61 -16.19 4.20
C TYR A 3 -28.49 -15.87 5.69
N ALA A 4 -27.48 -15.09 6.09
CA ALA A 4 -27.42 -14.53 7.43
C ALA A 4 -28.07 -13.14 7.40
N ASN A 5 -29.25 -13.01 8.00
CA ASN A 5 -29.93 -11.74 8.20
C ASN A 5 -29.41 -11.10 9.49
N LYS A 6 -28.79 -9.92 9.41
CA LYS A 6 -28.52 -9.07 10.58
C LYS A 6 -29.42 -7.84 10.48
N THR A 7 -30.39 -7.73 11.39
CA THR A 7 -31.35 -6.62 11.47
C THR A 7 -30.81 -5.52 12.37
N VAL A 8 -30.54 -4.34 11.80
CA VAL A 8 -30.37 -3.09 12.55
C VAL A 8 -31.16 -2.01 11.79
N GLY A 9 -32.22 -1.48 12.41
CA GLY A 9 -33.00 -0.36 11.87
C GLY A 9 -33.92 -0.72 10.71
N ASN A 10 -35.05 -0.02 10.61
CA ASN A 10 -36.24 -0.39 9.84
C ASN A 10 -36.13 -0.20 8.31
N THR A 11 -34.96 -0.43 7.74
CA THR A 11 -34.72 -0.31 6.29
C THR A 11 -33.90 -1.52 5.84
N SER A 12 -34.60 -2.53 5.32
CA SER A 12 -33.99 -3.77 4.84
C SER A 12 -33.32 -3.56 3.49
N TYR A 13 -32.15 -2.93 3.47
CA TYR A 13 -31.32 -2.92 2.27
C TYR A 13 -30.78 -4.33 2.02
N LYS A 14 -31.24 -4.98 0.95
CA LYS A 14 -30.60 -6.21 0.45
C LYS A 14 -29.19 -5.83 -0.03
N LEU A 15 -28.20 -5.99 0.83
CA LEU A 15 -26.80 -5.85 0.44
C LEU A 15 -26.50 -6.85 -0.68
N SER A 16 -26.14 -6.34 -1.86
CA SER A 16 -25.71 -7.17 -2.97
C SER A 16 -24.55 -8.06 -2.55
N LYS A 17 -24.46 -9.30 -3.08
CA LYS A 17 -23.31 -10.20 -2.88
C LYS A 17 -21.96 -9.51 -3.11
N LYS A 18 -21.95 -8.52 -4.00
CA LYS A 18 -20.79 -7.67 -4.34
C LYS A 18 -20.39 -6.73 -3.20
N SER A 19 -21.36 -6.07 -2.57
CA SER A 19 -21.15 -5.18 -1.43
C SER A 19 -20.67 -5.96 -0.19
N ILE A 20 -21.18 -7.17 0.01
CA ILE A 20 -20.69 -8.08 1.04
C ILE A 20 -19.21 -8.45 0.81
N LYS A 21 -18.82 -8.75 -0.43
CA LYS A 21 -17.43 -9.06 -0.77
C LYS A 21 -16.48 -7.88 -0.46
N GLU A 22 -16.91 -6.65 -0.76
CA GLU A 22 -16.14 -5.43 -0.49
C GLU A 22 -15.99 -5.15 1.00
N GLN A 23 -17.06 -5.32 1.79
CA GLN A 23 -16.99 -5.23 3.25
C GLN A 23 -16.05 -6.28 3.86
N ILE A 24 -16.10 -7.52 3.37
CA ILE A 24 -15.17 -8.57 3.80
C ILE A 24 -13.72 -8.20 3.45
N MET A 25 -13.50 -7.65 2.26
CA MET A 25 -12.17 -7.24 1.82
C MET A 25 -11.62 -6.10 2.68
N LEU A 26 -12.44 -5.09 2.98
CA LEU A 26 -12.09 -3.99 3.87
C LEU A 26 -11.78 -4.51 5.26
N GLN A 27 -12.63 -5.36 5.84
CA GLN A 27 -12.38 -5.92 7.17
C GLN A 27 -11.07 -6.70 7.22
N LYS A 28 -10.79 -7.54 6.21
CA LYS A 28 -9.53 -8.28 6.13
C LYS A 28 -8.31 -7.36 6.05
N ASN A 29 -8.39 -6.29 5.27
CA ASN A 29 -7.31 -5.30 5.19
C ASN A 29 -7.11 -4.59 6.53
N LYS A 30 -8.19 -4.19 7.22
CA LYS A 30 -8.11 -3.60 8.57
C LYS A 30 -7.43 -4.54 9.56
N ASP A 31 -7.88 -5.79 9.61
CA ASP A 31 -7.34 -6.80 10.50
C ASP A 31 -5.83 -7.02 10.25
N LEU A 32 -5.43 -7.10 8.96
CA LEU A 32 -4.03 -7.23 8.57
C LEU A 32 -3.19 -6.02 9.00
N LEU A 33 -3.66 -4.79 8.76
CA LEU A 33 -2.92 -3.59 9.13
C LEU A 33 -2.69 -3.50 10.64
N ILE A 34 -3.73 -3.80 11.43
CA ILE A 34 -3.66 -3.79 12.90
C ILE A 34 -2.71 -4.90 13.39
N GLU A 35 -2.79 -6.09 12.81
CA GLU A 35 -1.89 -7.21 13.14
C GLU A 35 -0.42 -6.86 12.87
N ILE A 36 -0.11 -6.30 11.69
CA ILE A 36 1.26 -5.92 11.32
C ILE A 36 1.75 -4.71 12.10
N ALA A 37 0.87 -3.75 12.39
CA ALA A 37 1.22 -2.58 13.20
C ALA A 37 1.66 -2.98 14.61
N THR A 38 1.03 -4.00 15.20
CA THR A 38 1.28 -4.40 16.60
C THR A 38 2.41 -5.41 16.79
N ARG A 39 2.90 -6.02 15.70
CA ARG A 39 4.08 -6.89 15.72
C ARG A 39 5.37 -6.07 15.84
N ASP A 40 6.38 -6.67 16.46
CA ASP A 40 7.75 -6.17 16.40
C ASP A 40 8.34 -6.32 15.00
N VAL A 41 9.38 -5.53 14.69
CA VAL A 41 9.99 -5.48 13.35
C VAL A 41 10.49 -6.84 12.88
N LYS A 42 11.05 -7.68 13.77
CA LYS A 42 11.55 -9.01 13.40
C LYS A 42 10.39 -9.93 13.02
N SER A 43 9.29 -9.90 13.77
CA SER A 43 8.07 -10.63 13.45
C SER A 43 7.41 -10.17 12.15
N VAL A 44 7.50 -8.87 11.81
CA VAL A 44 7.03 -8.34 10.52
C VAL A 44 7.88 -8.92 9.37
N PHE A 45 9.21 -8.93 9.51
CA PHE A 45 10.11 -9.54 8.53
C PHE A 45 9.81 -11.03 8.33
N ALA A 46 9.61 -11.78 9.42
CA ALA A 46 9.24 -13.19 9.36
C ALA A 46 7.89 -13.40 8.66
N TYR A 47 6.88 -12.56 8.94
CA TYR A 47 5.56 -12.64 8.33
C TYR A 47 5.62 -12.48 6.81
N PHE A 48 6.33 -11.45 6.32
CA PHE A 48 6.47 -11.19 4.89
C PHE A 48 7.58 -12.01 4.22
N LYS A 49 8.29 -12.88 4.96
CA LYS A 49 9.48 -13.60 4.50
C LYS A 49 10.47 -12.66 3.80
N THR A 50 10.69 -11.50 4.40
CA THR A 50 11.59 -10.46 3.93
C THR A 50 12.68 -10.22 4.96
N THR A 51 13.68 -9.42 4.61
CA THR A 51 14.80 -9.08 5.48
C THR A 51 14.94 -7.56 5.59
N ARG A 52 15.84 -7.08 6.45
CA ARG A 52 16.22 -5.65 6.51
C ARG A 52 16.77 -5.14 5.17
N ASP A 53 17.32 -6.07 4.40
CA ASP A 53 17.92 -5.87 3.09
C ASP A 53 16.91 -6.01 1.95
N GLY A 54 15.66 -6.35 2.28
CA GLY A 54 14.55 -6.52 1.36
C GLY A 54 14.39 -7.93 0.79
N LEU A 55 13.61 -8.02 -0.29
CA LEU A 55 13.29 -9.27 -0.98
C LEU A 55 14.32 -9.62 -2.05
N SER A 56 14.46 -10.90 -2.36
CA SER A 56 15.20 -11.30 -3.54
C SER A 56 14.44 -10.92 -4.82
N VAL A 57 15.16 -10.55 -5.89
CA VAL A 57 14.54 -10.19 -7.19
C VAL A 57 13.65 -11.34 -7.72
N LYS A 58 14.11 -12.59 -7.57
CA LYS A 58 13.34 -13.79 -7.98
C LYS A 58 12.04 -13.94 -7.19
N GLU A 59 12.07 -13.69 -5.89
CA GLU A 59 10.87 -13.75 -5.05
C GLU A 59 9.90 -12.61 -5.37
N ALA A 60 10.41 -11.40 -5.60
CA ALA A 60 9.58 -10.28 -5.99
C ALA A 60 8.84 -10.55 -7.31
N GLN A 61 9.52 -11.11 -8.31
CA GLN A 61 8.89 -11.52 -9.58
C GLN A 61 7.79 -12.57 -9.39
N LYS A 62 7.99 -13.56 -8.52
CA LYS A 62 6.95 -14.53 -8.16
C LYS A 62 5.74 -13.84 -7.53
N ARG A 63 5.97 -12.88 -6.63
CA ARG A 63 4.88 -12.12 -5.99
C ARG A 63 4.12 -11.25 -6.98
N ILE A 64 4.76 -10.67 -7.98
CA ILE A 64 4.06 -9.92 -9.04
C ILE A 64 3.04 -10.83 -9.75
N GLN A 65 3.39 -12.11 -10.00
CA GLN A 65 2.47 -13.07 -10.62
C GLN A 65 1.28 -13.44 -9.71
N VAL A 66 1.50 -13.46 -8.39
CA VAL A 66 0.47 -13.83 -7.40
C VAL A 66 -0.44 -12.67 -7.02
N TYR A 67 0.14 -11.52 -6.69
CA TYR A 67 -0.58 -10.34 -6.20
C TYR A 67 -1.01 -9.38 -7.31
N GLY A 68 -0.39 -9.50 -8.49
CA GLY A 68 -0.55 -8.55 -9.58
C GLY A 68 0.27 -7.27 -9.40
N ARG A 69 0.11 -6.35 -10.35
CA ARG A 69 0.75 -5.02 -10.30
C ARG A 69 0.13 -4.12 -9.23
N ASN A 70 0.94 -3.25 -8.64
CA ASN A 70 0.52 -2.22 -7.69
C ASN A 70 -0.13 -1.03 -8.40
N GLU A 71 -1.30 -1.28 -8.98
CA GLU A 71 -2.06 -0.29 -9.72
C GLU A 71 -3.53 -0.30 -9.29
N LEU A 72 -4.10 0.89 -9.23
CA LEU A 72 -5.54 1.06 -9.28
C LEU A 72 -5.89 1.28 -10.74
N ILE A 73 -6.64 0.35 -11.35
CA ILE A 73 -7.08 0.49 -12.73
C ILE A 73 -7.96 1.74 -12.81
N SER A 74 -7.41 2.83 -13.33
CA SER A 74 -8.17 4.04 -13.61
C SER A 74 -8.76 3.95 -15.02
N THR A 75 -10.01 4.39 -15.19
CA THR A 75 -10.64 4.45 -16.51
C THR A 75 -9.85 5.36 -17.46
N ARG A 76 -9.19 6.40 -16.92
CA ARG A 76 -8.30 7.30 -17.67
C ARG A 76 -7.09 6.59 -18.24
N ALA A 77 -6.38 5.79 -17.44
CA ALA A 77 -5.23 5.01 -17.91
C ALA A 77 -5.60 4.02 -19.03
N ARG A 78 -6.79 3.40 -18.95
CA ARG A 78 -7.30 2.55 -20.05
C ARG A 78 -7.55 3.33 -21.34
N ILE A 79 -8.10 4.53 -21.22
CA ILE A 79 -8.31 5.42 -22.37
C ILE A 79 -6.97 5.86 -22.94
N ALA A 80 -6.00 6.24 -22.09
CA ALA A 80 -4.64 6.59 -22.52
C ALA A 80 -3.96 5.44 -23.29
N GLU A 81 -4.02 4.20 -22.79
CA GLU A 81 -3.49 3.03 -23.50
C GLU A 81 -4.13 2.82 -24.87
N VAL A 82 -5.47 2.95 -24.96
CA VAL A 82 -6.21 2.85 -26.22
C VAL A 82 -5.82 3.97 -27.17
N MET A 83 -5.70 5.20 -26.67
CA MET A 83 -5.30 6.38 -27.45
C MET A 83 -3.89 6.23 -28.01
N ILE A 84 -2.95 5.67 -27.23
CA ILE A 84 -1.60 5.37 -27.73
C ILE A 84 -1.65 4.33 -28.85
N LYS A 85 -2.37 3.21 -28.67
CA LYS A 85 -2.51 2.19 -29.73
C LYS A 85 -3.17 2.75 -30.99
N LEU A 86 -4.20 3.58 -30.85
CA LEU A 86 -4.85 4.25 -31.99
C LEU A 86 -3.91 5.24 -32.68
N SER A 87 -3.07 5.96 -31.93
CA SER A 87 -2.08 6.90 -32.48
C SER A 87 -0.92 6.22 -33.24
N GLU A 88 -0.77 4.90 -33.13
CA GLU A 88 0.15 4.12 -33.96
C GLU A 88 -0.46 3.80 -35.33
N MET A 89 -1.80 3.76 -35.42
CA MET A 89 -2.54 3.52 -36.66
C MET A 89 -2.84 4.81 -37.43
N ILE A 90 -2.90 5.96 -36.75
CA ILE A 90 -3.23 7.27 -37.35
C ILE A 90 -2.07 8.25 -37.14
N PRO A 91 -1.22 8.50 -38.15
CA PRO A 91 -0.16 9.49 -38.09
C PRO A 91 -0.73 10.90 -37.85
N GLY A 92 -0.20 11.62 -36.86
CA GLY A 92 -0.61 13.01 -36.54
C GLY A 92 -1.45 13.17 -35.25
N LEU A 93 -1.90 12.08 -34.63
CA LEU A 93 -2.58 12.15 -33.34
C LEU A 93 -1.57 12.45 -32.21
N SER A 94 -1.80 13.53 -31.45
CA SER A 94 -0.89 13.94 -30.37
C SER A 94 -0.86 12.90 -29.25
N LYS A 95 0.35 12.42 -28.94
CA LYS A 95 0.60 11.40 -27.91
C LYS A 95 0.99 11.99 -26.55
N GLN A 96 1.11 13.32 -26.44
CA GLN A 96 1.70 13.98 -25.27
C GLN A 96 0.86 13.73 -24.01
N ASN A 97 -0.43 14.07 -24.06
CA ASN A 97 -1.34 13.95 -22.92
C ASN A 97 -1.49 12.49 -22.44
N ALA A 98 -1.50 11.51 -23.36
CA ALA A 98 -1.60 10.10 -23.00
C ALA A 98 -0.30 9.57 -22.36
N ARG A 99 0.87 10.11 -22.74
CA ARG A 99 2.16 9.74 -22.13
C ARG A 99 2.31 10.30 -20.73
N ASP A 100 1.84 11.52 -20.50
CA ASP A 100 1.86 12.14 -19.17
C ASP A 100 0.96 11.36 -18.19
N GLU A 101 -0.21 10.89 -18.64
CA GLU A 101 -1.10 10.02 -17.84
C GLU A 101 -0.51 8.62 -17.56
N LEU A 102 0.46 8.17 -18.37
CA LEU A 102 1.13 6.86 -18.24
C LEU A 102 2.53 6.95 -17.62
N GLN A 103 2.97 8.14 -17.20
CA GLN A 103 4.28 8.31 -16.60
C GLN A 103 4.37 7.46 -15.32
N CYS A 104 5.31 6.51 -15.31
CA CYS A 104 5.46 5.60 -14.19
C CYS A 104 6.25 6.27 -13.07
N GLU A 105 5.57 6.56 -11.97
CA GLU A 105 6.22 6.96 -10.73
C GLU A 105 7.21 5.86 -10.30
N THR A 106 8.36 6.25 -9.76
CA THR A 106 9.39 5.32 -9.29
C THR A 106 9.65 5.50 -7.82
N VAL A 107 9.88 4.41 -7.10
CA VAL A 107 10.28 4.41 -5.69
C VAL A 107 11.64 3.72 -5.51
N THR A 108 12.40 4.13 -4.50
CA THR A 108 13.64 3.46 -4.12
C THR A 108 13.34 2.20 -3.31
N VAL A 109 13.82 1.05 -3.78
CA VAL A 109 13.61 -0.27 -3.15
C VAL A 109 14.95 -0.94 -2.89
N SER A 110 15.06 -1.64 -1.75
CA SER A 110 16.15 -2.59 -1.51
C SER A 110 15.73 -3.98 -1.97
N ARG A 111 16.45 -4.54 -2.94
CA ARG A 111 16.31 -5.94 -3.34
C ARG A 111 17.68 -6.61 -3.35
N VAL A 112 17.69 -7.88 -2.96
CA VAL A 112 18.90 -8.71 -2.94
C VAL A 112 18.99 -9.49 -4.25
N GLU A 113 20.12 -9.39 -4.95
CA GLU A 113 20.42 -10.32 -6.03
C GLU A 113 20.84 -11.66 -5.42
N ALA A 114 20.10 -12.72 -5.75
CA ALA A 114 20.50 -14.07 -5.34
C ALA A 114 21.65 -14.54 -6.25
N SER A 115 22.86 -14.08 -5.98
CA SER A 115 24.09 -14.61 -6.55
C SER A 115 24.39 -15.99 -5.91
N SER A 116 24.67 -16.94 -6.79
CA SER A 116 24.91 -18.38 -6.62
C SER A 116 25.49 -18.86 -5.27
N LEU A 117 24.96 -20.01 -4.81
CA LEU A 117 25.41 -21.12 -3.91
C LEU A 117 26.73 -21.08 -3.08
N THR A 118 27.57 -20.06 -3.15
CA THR A 118 28.78 -19.91 -2.33
C THR A 118 28.60 -18.65 -1.48
N GLY A 119 28.09 -18.84 -0.26
CA GLY A 119 27.73 -17.75 0.64
C GLY A 119 28.92 -16.89 1.02
N LEU A 120 29.06 -15.72 0.38
CA LEU A 120 29.69 -14.57 1.04
C LEU A 120 29.33 -13.17 0.49
N ASN A 121 28.74 -13.00 -0.71
CA ASN A 121 28.46 -11.65 -1.24
C ASN A 121 27.03 -11.50 -1.76
N ASN A 122 26.06 -11.36 -0.84
CA ASN A 122 24.76 -10.76 -1.19
C ASN A 122 24.96 -9.24 -1.24
N GLU A 123 25.27 -8.68 -2.42
CA GLU A 123 25.38 -7.23 -2.55
C GLU A 123 23.99 -6.58 -2.44
N LEU A 124 23.87 -5.62 -1.52
CA LEU A 124 22.68 -4.81 -1.36
C LEU A 124 22.58 -3.82 -2.51
N LYS A 125 21.53 -3.98 -3.32
CA LYS A 125 21.28 -3.07 -4.45
C LYS A 125 20.04 -2.25 -4.16
N MET A 126 20.27 -0.99 -3.80
CA MET A 126 19.20 0.01 -3.86
C MET A 126 18.95 0.34 -5.34
N MET A 127 17.70 0.21 -5.77
CA MET A 127 17.31 0.49 -7.14
C MET A 127 16.04 1.31 -7.19
N LYS A 128 15.91 2.17 -8.21
CA LYS A 128 14.63 2.80 -8.54
C LYS A 128 13.77 1.76 -9.27
N LEU A 129 12.61 1.48 -8.70
CA LEU A 129 11.64 0.53 -9.23
C LEU A 129 10.37 1.28 -9.62
N PRO A 130 9.75 0.98 -10.77
CA PRO A 130 8.41 1.47 -11.08
C PRO A 130 7.44 1.07 -9.96
N VAL A 131 6.62 2.02 -9.49
CA VAL A 131 5.67 1.80 -8.38
C VAL A 131 4.75 0.62 -8.67
N GLN A 132 4.43 0.36 -9.94
CA GLN A 132 3.56 -0.73 -10.37
C GLN A 132 4.16 -2.13 -10.15
N GLU A 133 5.48 -2.23 -10.00
CA GLU A 133 6.20 -3.49 -9.75
C GLU A 133 6.45 -3.77 -8.25
N LEU A 134 5.95 -2.91 -7.37
CA LEU A 134 5.99 -3.15 -5.93
C LEU A 134 5.11 -4.33 -5.54
N VAL A 135 5.64 -5.14 -4.62
CA VAL A 135 4.93 -6.28 -4.05
C VAL A 135 4.93 -6.25 -2.53
N PRO A 136 3.96 -6.89 -1.86
CA PRO A 136 4.00 -7.08 -0.42
C PRO A 136 5.33 -7.69 0.03
N GLY A 137 5.94 -7.12 1.06
CA GLY A 137 7.24 -7.49 1.60
C GLY A 137 8.46 -6.75 1.02
N ASP A 138 8.30 -5.97 -0.07
CA ASP A 138 9.38 -5.10 -0.56
C ASP A 138 9.78 -4.08 0.53
N MET A 139 11.07 -3.75 0.54
CA MET A 139 11.65 -2.76 1.44
C MET A 139 11.83 -1.45 0.70
N ILE A 140 11.07 -0.42 1.06
CA ILE A 140 11.10 0.88 0.40
C ILE A 140 11.68 1.96 1.30
N PHE A 141 12.21 3.00 0.65
CA PHE A 141 12.69 4.22 1.28
C PHE A 141 11.79 5.37 0.88
N LEU A 142 11.43 6.19 1.86
CA LEU A 142 10.58 7.35 1.71
C LEU A 142 11.31 8.57 2.26
N SER A 143 11.16 9.68 1.58
CA SER A 143 11.72 10.99 1.92
C SER A 143 10.67 12.07 1.72
N GLU A 144 10.90 13.24 2.32
CA GLU A 144 10.15 14.45 2.05
C GLU A 144 9.97 14.67 0.53
N GLY A 145 8.72 14.94 0.12
CA GLY A 145 8.37 15.06 -1.30
C GLY A 145 7.74 13.81 -1.90
N ASP A 146 7.91 12.65 -1.28
CA ASP A 146 7.42 11.39 -1.85
C ASP A 146 5.93 11.18 -1.60
N THR A 147 5.24 10.65 -2.61
CA THR A 147 3.92 10.04 -2.42
C THR A 147 4.10 8.60 -1.95
N VAL A 148 3.38 8.21 -0.91
CA VAL A 148 3.43 6.85 -0.38
C VAL A 148 2.84 5.88 -1.42
N PRO A 149 3.62 4.92 -1.96
CA PRO A 149 3.25 4.19 -3.18
C PRO A 149 2.33 2.98 -2.93
N ALA A 150 2.25 2.52 -1.67
CA ALA A 150 1.53 1.33 -1.22
C ALA A 150 1.20 1.48 0.28
N ASP A 151 0.32 0.64 0.83
CA ASP A 151 0.18 0.63 2.30
C ASP A 151 1.42 -0.02 2.90
N VAL A 152 2.07 0.67 3.84
CA VAL A 152 3.40 0.30 4.33
C VAL A 152 3.48 0.35 5.85
N ARG A 153 4.31 -0.53 6.42
CA ARG A 153 4.65 -0.56 7.85
C ARG A 153 6.04 0.04 8.03
N ILE A 154 6.13 1.11 8.81
CA ILE A 154 7.39 1.82 9.08
C ILE A 154 8.29 0.94 9.95
N ILE A 155 9.51 0.68 9.51
CA ILE A 155 10.53 -0.03 10.30
C ILE A 155 11.64 0.89 10.82
N TYR A 156 11.66 2.13 10.34
CA TYR A 156 12.56 3.19 10.77
C TYR A 156 11.96 4.52 10.35
N ALA A 157 11.97 5.51 11.22
CA ALA A 157 11.55 6.87 10.94
C ALA A 157 12.53 7.86 11.56
N ASN A 158 12.79 8.96 10.85
CA ASN A 158 13.54 10.11 11.34
C ASN A 158 12.73 11.37 11.05
N ASP A 159 12.12 11.93 12.09
CA ASP A 159 11.24 13.12 12.04
C ASP A 159 10.16 13.02 10.95
N LEU A 160 9.55 11.83 10.81
CA LEU A 160 8.64 11.53 9.72
C LEU A 160 7.28 12.19 9.94
N LEU A 161 6.93 13.11 9.03
CA LEU A 161 5.64 13.78 8.99
C LEU A 161 4.88 13.38 7.73
N VAL A 162 3.62 12.97 7.88
CA VAL A 162 2.78 12.49 6.78
C VAL A 162 1.48 13.27 6.73
N ASN A 163 1.10 13.73 5.54
CA ASN A 163 -0.21 14.30 5.27
C ASN A 163 -1.16 13.21 4.77
N GLU A 164 -2.20 12.94 5.57
CA GLU A 164 -3.24 11.94 5.28
C GLU A 164 -4.59 12.58 4.91
N SER A 165 -4.61 13.84 4.45
CA SER A 165 -5.83 14.56 4.09
C SER A 165 -6.65 13.87 3.00
N MET A 166 -5.99 13.18 2.08
CA MET A 166 -6.63 12.35 1.04
C MET A 166 -7.54 11.25 1.60
N LEU A 167 -7.30 10.79 2.83
CA LEU A 167 -8.07 9.72 3.48
C LEU A 167 -8.96 10.22 4.62
N THR A 168 -8.49 11.24 5.35
CA THR A 168 -9.18 11.75 6.55
C THR A 168 -10.03 12.99 6.27
N GLY A 169 -9.74 13.72 5.19
CA GLY A 169 -10.31 15.04 4.92
C GLY A 169 -9.73 16.16 5.80
N ASN A 170 -8.75 15.86 6.65
CA ASN A 170 -8.13 16.83 7.54
C ASN A 170 -6.72 17.17 7.04
N ASP A 171 -6.41 18.46 6.86
CA ASP A 171 -5.12 18.92 6.34
C ASP A 171 -3.98 18.93 7.37
N ALA A 172 -4.20 18.37 8.57
CA ALA A 172 -3.18 18.27 9.59
C ALA A 172 -2.18 17.14 9.25
N SER A 173 -0.88 17.47 9.34
CA SER A 173 0.19 16.47 9.24
C SER A 173 0.29 15.68 10.55
N ILE A 174 0.53 14.37 10.42
CA ILE A 174 0.63 13.45 11.54
C ILE A 174 2.06 12.90 11.59
N GLU A 175 2.62 12.88 12.79
CA GLU A 175 3.93 12.28 13.03
C GLU A 175 3.84 10.75 13.07
N LYS A 176 4.85 10.09 12.50
CA LYS A 176 4.89 8.63 12.38
C LYS A 176 6.17 8.05 12.94
N PHE A 177 6.07 6.84 13.50
CA PHE A 177 7.13 6.19 14.27
C PHE A 177 7.40 4.75 13.84
N GLU A 178 8.57 4.21 14.20
CA GLU A 178 8.92 2.80 13.99
C GLU A 178 8.08 1.86 14.88
N SER A 179 7.91 2.23 16.15
CA SER A 179 7.30 1.36 17.16
C SER A 179 5.79 1.55 17.28
N CYS A 180 5.10 0.47 17.62
CA CYS A 180 3.71 0.52 18.11
C CYS A 180 3.60 1.02 19.55
N TYR A 181 4.76 1.18 20.21
CA TYR A 181 4.86 1.73 21.55
C TYR A 181 5.12 3.23 21.46
N HIS A 182 4.14 4.00 21.91
CA HIS A 182 4.28 5.45 21.99
C HIS A 182 5.16 5.77 23.21
N LEU A 183 6.47 5.92 22.99
CA LEU A 183 7.47 6.16 24.05
C LEU A 183 7.09 7.35 24.94
N GLU A 184 6.61 8.45 24.35
CA GLU A 184 6.22 9.66 25.06
C GLU A 184 4.91 9.53 25.85
N ARG A 185 3.94 8.80 25.31
CA ARG A 185 2.61 8.62 25.92
C ARG A 185 2.55 7.40 26.84
N LYS A 186 3.61 6.59 26.91
CA LYS A 186 3.71 5.32 27.66
C LYS A 186 2.51 4.39 27.41
N ARG A 187 2.03 4.34 26.17
CA ARG A 187 0.87 3.53 25.79
C ARG A 187 1.26 2.54 24.69
N PHE A 188 0.96 1.27 24.97
CA PHE A 188 0.79 0.28 23.92
C PHE A 188 -0.55 0.55 23.22
N ILE A 189 -0.63 0.35 21.91
CA ILE A 189 -1.92 0.12 21.24
C ILE A 189 -2.64 -0.99 22.06
N PRO A 190 -3.79 -0.74 22.70
CA PRO A 190 -4.39 -1.71 23.60
C PRO A 190 -4.78 -2.99 22.82
N LEU A 191 -3.98 -4.04 22.97
CA LEU A 191 -4.18 -5.34 22.30
C LEU A 191 -5.59 -5.93 22.52
N LYS A 192 -6.28 -5.53 23.59
CA LYS A 192 -7.61 -6.06 23.98
C LYS A 192 -8.82 -5.46 23.23
N ARG A 193 -8.67 -4.41 22.42
CA ARG A 193 -9.79 -3.78 21.65
C ARG A 193 -9.53 -3.69 20.14
N MET A 194 -8.86 -4.70 19.56
CA MET A 194 -8.39 -4.64 18.16
C MET A 194 -9.49 -4.63 17.09
N LYS A 195 -10.67 -5.22 17.32
CA LYS A 195 -11.67 -5.38 16.24
C LYS A 195 -12.29 -4.08 15.74
N ASP A 196 -12.32 -3.04 16.58
CA ASP A 196 -12.94 -1.74 16.27
C ASP A 196 -11.91 -0.61 16.11
N TYR A 197 -10.61 -0.93 16.12
CA TYR A 197 -9.58 0.09 15.99
C TYR A 197 -9.56 0.66 14.57
N ASN A 198 -9.49 1.98 14.46
CA ASN A 198 -9.41 2.65 13.17
C ASN A 198 -7.97 2.57 12.65
N PRO A 199 -7.71 1.95 11.47
CA PRO A 199 -6.34 1.88 10.94
C PRO A 199 -5.70 3.26 10.75
N LEU A 200 -6.48 4.31 10.48
CA LEU A 200 -5.97 5.67 10.30
C LEU A 200 -5.32 6.25 11.57
N GLU A 201 -5.61 5.67 12.73
CA GLU A 201 -4.98 6.05 14.02
C GLU A 201 -3.65 5.30 14.25
N LEU A 202 -3.20 4.47 13.30
CA LEU A 202 -1.92 3.78 13.40
C LEU A 202 -0.79 4.75 13.03
N GLU A 203 0.01 5.12 14.02
CA GLU A 203 1.14 6.05 13.85
C GLU A 203 2.38 5.38 13.26
N ASN A 204 2.33 4.10 12.93
CA ASN A 204 3.47 3.33 12.45
C ASN A 204 3.20 2.64 11.09
N VAL A 205 2.10 3.05 10.45
CA VAL A 205 1.63 2.66 9.12
C VAL A 205 1.38 3.92 8.29
N CYS A 206 1.72 3.86 7.01
CA CYS A 206 1.35 4.87 6.02
C CYS A 206 0.52 4.23 4.91
N PHE A 207 -0.31 5.04 4.25
CA PHE A 207 -1.29 4.55 3.29
C PHE A 207 -0.99 4.99 1.86
N LYS A 208 -1.36 4.18 0.88
CA LYS A 208 -1.16 4.54 -0.52
C LYS A 208 -1.86 5.86 -0.87
N GLY A 209 -1.10 6.82 -1.40
CA GLY A 209 -1.57 8.14 -1.85
C GLY A 209 -1.45 9.26 -0.82
N THR A 210 -1.01 8.96 0.41
CA THR A 210 -0.63 9.99 1.39
C THR A 210 0.74 10.56 1.04
N TYR A 211 1.06 11.75 1.53
CA TYR A 211 2.25 12.49 1.13
C TYR A 211 3.22 12.69 2.29
N ILE A 212 4.53 12.51 2.06
CA ILE A 212 5.56 12.76 3.07
C ILE A 212 5.89 14.25 3.10
N VAL A 213 5.51 14.91 4.18
CA VAL A 213 5.70 16.35 4.41
C VAL A 213 7.10 16.66 4.89
N GLY A 214 7.72 15.75 5.63
CA GLY A 214 9.05 15.96 6.19
C GLY A 214 9.67 14.67 6.71
N GLY A 215 11.00 14.67 6.81
CA GLY A 215 11.76 13.56 7.37
C GLY A 215 12.02 12.43 6.37
N THR A 216 12.45 11.28 6.90
CA THR A 216 12.74 10.07 6.11
C THR A 216 12.26 8.81 6.81
N ALA A 217 11.96 7.77 6.05
CA ALA A 217 11.56 6.49 6.59
C ALA A 217 12.02 5.30 5.74
N LYS A 218 12.14 4.15 6.40
CA LYS A 218 12.21 2.84 5.75
C LYS A 218 10.96 2.07 6.10
N ALA A 219 10.33 1.42 5.13
CA ALA A 219 9.06 0.78 5.35
C ALA A 219 8.88 -0.50 4.54
N VAL A 220 8.25 -1.51 5.14
CA VAL A 220 7.88 -2.76 4.47
C VAL A 220 6.52 -2.59 3.82
N VAL A 221 6.40 -2.95 2.55
CA VAL A 221 5.10 -2.95 1.84
C VAL A 221 4.18 -4.01 2.44
N VAL A 222 2.98 -3.61 2.86
CA VAL A 222 1.96 -4.49 3.47
C VAL A 222 0.92 -4.92 2.45
N SER A 223 0.35 -3.95 1.74
CA SER A 223 -0.68 -4.19 0.72
C SER A 223 -0.42 -3.34 -0.53
N THR A 224 -0.78 -3.86 -1.69
CA THR A 224 -0.57 -3.20 -3.00
C THR A 224 -1.84 -3.18 -3.84
N GLY A 225 -1.90 -2.24 -4.79
CA GLY A 225 -2.98 -2.10 -5.77
C GLY A 225 -4.36 -2.03 -5.12
N LYS A 226 -5.28 -2.86 -5.60
CA LYS A 226 -6.68 -2.91 -5.11
C LYS A 226 -6.82 -3.38 -3.66
N ASN A 227 -5.77 -3.95 -3.08
CA ASN A 227 -5.76 -4.43 -1.70
C ASN A 227 -5.33 -3.36 -0.69
N THR A 228 -4.88 -2.18 -1.15
CA THR A 228 -4.61 -1.06 -0.25
C THR A 228 -5.90 -0.50 0.32
N TYR A 229 -5.81 0.19 1.45
CA TYR A 229 -6.94 0.84 2.09
C TYR A 229 -7.65 1.80 1.12
N SER A 230 -6.88 2.67 0.47
CA SER A 230 -7.40 3.56 -0.58
C SER A 230 -7.97 2.81 -1.79
N GLY A 231 -7.35 1.68 -2.18
CA GLY A 231 -7.80 0.87 -3.30
C GLY A 231 -9.14 0.17 -3.06
N ILE A 232 -9.35 -0.31 -1.83
CA ILE A 232 -10.62 -0.90 -1.40
C ILE A 232 -11.68 0.20 -1.34
N LEU A 233 -11.39 1.35 -0.73
CA LEU A 233 -12.31 2.49 -0.68
C LEU A 233 -12.70 2.96 -2.09
N HIS A 234 -11.74 3.10 -3.00
CA HIS A 234 -12.00 3.45 -4.40
C HIS A 234 -12.89 2.40 -5.09
N THR A 235 -12.69 1.10 -4.82
CA THR A 235 -13.53 0.04 -5.39
C THR A 235 -14.96 0.09 -4.87
N CYS A 236 -15.16 0.47 -3.60
CA CYS A 236 -16.46 0.69 -2.99
C CYS A 236 -17.18 1.92 -3.57
N CYS A 237 -16.47 3.04 -3.74
CA CYS A 237 -17.06 4.33 -4.15
C CYS A 237 -17.15 4.54 -5.67
N GLY A 238 -16.21 3.99 -6.46
CA GLY A 238 -16.08 4.23 -7.91
C GLY A 238 -17.18 3.59 -8.79
N ARG A 239 -18.37 3.35 -8.25
CA ARG A 239 -19.53 2.79 -8.97
C ARG A 239 -20.82 3.56 -8.74
N THR A 240 -20.77 4.72 -8.11
CA THR A 240 -21.94 5.61 -7.92
C THR A 240 -22.05 6.70 -8.99
N SER A 241 -21.40 6.53 -10.15
CA SER A 241 -21.50 7.44 -11.30
C SER A 241 -21.85 6.70 -12.59
#